data_AF-A0AB33VBC3-F1
#
_entry.id   AF-A0AB33VBC3-F1
#
_cell.length_a   1.000
_cell.length_b   1.000
_cell.length_c   1.000
_cell.angle_alpha   90.00
_cell.angle_beta   90.00
_cell.angle_gamma   90.00
#
_symmetry.space_group_name_H-M   'P 1'
#
loop_
_entity.id
_entity.type
_entity.pdbx_description
1 polymer ?
#
loop_
_entity_poly.entity_id
_entity_poly.type
_entity_poly.pdbx_seq_one_letter_code
_entity_poly.pdbx_strand_id
1 'polypeptide(L)'
;MALPTISRDAVAKVLDLAPHIDTVTAMAGPVEPHPDLRTIVDTLDETGFIAPFDWPTEFRDRMGDLTNDDLLRAADLETLRKVLTAQIRLNRFNEGYLDEVVKQGKWATIIGRLRWLYDNDRV
;
A
#
# COMPACT_ATOMS: atom_id res chain seq x y z
N MET A 1 -5.19 0.04 17.89
CA MET A 1 -3.81 -0.02 18.44
C MET A 1 -2.92 0.78 17.52
N ALA A 2 -2.04 1.62 18.05
CA ALA A 2 -1.10 2.40 17.22
C ALA A 2 -0.05 1.46 16.61
N LEU A 3 0.34 1.72 15.36
CA LEU A 3 1.39 0.95 14.69
C LEU A 3 2.78 1.31 15.26
N PRO A 4 3.77 0.39 15.19
CA PRO A 4 5.16 0.73 15.48
C PRO A 4 5.64 1.88 14.60
N THR A 5 6.41 2.81 15.16
CA THR A 5 6.97 3.94 14.42
C THR A 5 7.83 3.45 13.24
N ILE A 6 7.72 4.13 12.10
CA ILE A 6 8.57 3.90 10.93
C ILE A 6 9.57 5.05 10.79
N SER A 7 10.81 4.76 10.39
CA SER A 7 11.79 5.80 10.17
C SER A 7 11.53 6.53 8.85
N ARG A 8 11.96 7.79 8.79
CA ARG A 8 11.91 8.58 7.56
C ARG A 8 12.68 7.92 6.40
N ASP A 9 13.83 7.33 6.69
CA ASP A 9 14.64 6.59 5.71
C ASP A 9 13.91 5.36 5.16
N ALA A 10 13.15 4.66 6.00
CA ALA A 10 12.33 3.54 5.56
C ALA A 10 11.19 4.02 4.64
N VAL A 11 10.57 5.16 4.94
CA VAL A 11 9.58 5.77 4.05
C VAL A 11 10.21 6.19 2.72
N ALA A 12 11.42 6.76 2.72
CA ALA A 12 12.13 7.10 1.49
C ALA A 12 12.34 5.86 0.60
N LYS A 13 12.77 4.73 1.17
CA LYS A 13 12.89 3.46 0.43
C LYS A 13 11.57 2.97 -0.17
N VAL A 14 10.45 3.18 0.53
CA VAL A 14 9.12 2.84 -0.02
C VAL A 14 8.75 3.75 -1.19
N LEU A 15 9.13 5.03 -1.15
CA LEU A 15 8.89 5.96 -2.25
C LEU A 15 9.69 5.62 -3.52
N ASP A 16 10.84 4.95 -3.37
CA ASP A 16 11.63 4.43 -4.50
C ASP A 16 10.90 3.31 -5.28
N LEU A 17 9.81 2.76 -4.73
CA LEU A 17 8.96 1.78 -5.41
C LEU A 17 8.02 2.39 -6.46
N ALA A 18 7.90 3.72 -6.54
CA ALA A 18 6.98 4.37 -7.47
C ALA A 18 7.11 3.88 -8.93
N PRO A 19 8.32 3.73 -9.51
CA PRO A 19 8.47 3.24 -10.88
C PRO A 19 7.98 1.79 -11.07
N HIS A 20 8.18 0.93 -10.05
CA HIS A 20 7.68 -0.45 -10.08
C HIS A 20 6.16 -0.49 -10.04
N ILE A 21 5.53 0.39 -9.24
CA ILE A 21 4.07 0.50 -9.15
C ILE A 21 3.48 1.01 -10.46
N ASP A 22 4.11 2.01 -11.08
CA ASP A 22 3.70 2.52 -12.39
C ASP A 22 3.82 1.42 -13.46
N THR A 23 4.88 0.61 -13.38
CA THR A 23 5.08 -0.53 -14.30
C THR A 23 3.96 -1.56 -14.16
N VAL A 24 3.64 -2.02 -12.94
CA VAL A 24 2.54 -2.97 -12.71
C VAL A 24 1.20 -2.37 -13.13
N THR A 25 0.97 -1.09 -12.86
CA THR A 25 -0.27 -0.39 -13.24
C THR A 25 -0.43 -0.32 -14.77
N ALA A 26 0.66 -0.09 -15.50
CA ALA A 26 0.67 0.01 -16.96
C ALA A 26 0.57 -1.35 -17.67
N MET A 27 0.90 -2.46 -17.00
CA MET A 27 0.74 -3.81 -17.52
C MET A 27 -0.75 -4.19 -17.61
N ALA A 28 -1.45 -3.68 -18.62
CA ALA A 28 -2.81 -4.07 -18.98
C ALA A 28 -2.81 -5.48 -19.61
N GLY A 29 -2.72 -6.53 -18.79
CA GLY A 29 -2.81 -7.91 -19.25
C GLY A 29 -2.69 -8.96 -18.14
N PRO A 30 -3.06 -10.23 -18.43
CA PRO A 30 -3.10 -11.34 -17.46
C PRO A 30 -1.70 -11.95 -17.19
N VAL A 31 -0.63 -11.15 -17.14
CA VAL A 31 0.72 -11.67 -16.95
C VAL A 31 0.95 -11.93 -15.46
N GLU A 32 0.44 -13.06 -14.98
CA GLU A 32 0.79 -13.59 -13.66
C GLU A 32 1.99 -14.55 -13.74
N PRO A 33 2.97 -14.46 -12.82
CA PRO A 33 3.10 -13.45 -11.75
C PRO A 33 3.81 -12.18 -12.24
N HIS A 34 3.38 -11.01 -11.75
CA HIS A 34 4.08 -9.74 -11.96
C HIS A 34 5.34 -9.68 -11.05
N PRO A 35 6.58 -9.82 -11.57
CA PRO A 35 7.79 -9.84 -10.74
C PRO A 35 7.98 -8.55 -9.93
N ASP A 36 7.47 -7.43 -10.44
CA ASP A 36 7.48 -6.14 -9.74
C ASP A 36 6.54 -6.13 -8.53
N LEU A 37 5.38 -6.80 -8.57
CA LEU A 37 4.44 -6.81 -7.43
C LEU A 37 5.04 -7.51 -6.21
N ARG A 38 5.72 -8.64 -6.44
CA ARG A 38 6.46 -9.33 -5.38
C ARG A 38 7.56 -8.44 -4.79
N THR A 39 8.34 -7.79 -5.64
CA THR A 39 9.42 -6.88 -5.23
C THR A 39 8.90 -5.73 -4.36
N ILE A 40 7.74 -5.17 -4.73
CA ILE A 40 7.08 -4.11 -3.95
C ILE A 40 6.68 -4.65 -2.56
N VAL A 41 6.01 -5.81 -2.50
CA VAL A 41 5.57 -6.42 -1.23
C VAL A 41 6.76 -6.75 -0.32
N ASP A 42 7.81 -7.37 -0.87
CA ASP A 42 9.01 -7.73 -0.11
C ASP A 42 9.68 -6.46 0.46
N THR A 43 9.79 -5.38 -0.33
CA THR A 43 10.34 -4.11 0.15
C THR A 43 9.48 -3.45 1.24
N LEU A 44 8.16 -3.53 1.12
CA LEU A 44 7.24 -3.02 2.15
C LEU A 44 7.36 -3.78 3.48
N ASP A 45 7.65 -5.08 3.44
CA ASP A 45 7.89 -5.90 4.63
C ASP A 45 9.25 -5.59 5.26
N GLU A 46 10.31 -5.56 4.45
CA GLU A 46 11.70 -5.28 4.90
C GLU A 46 11.85 -3.88 5.53
N THR A 47 11.09 -2.90 5.06
CA THR A 47 11.07 -1.53 5.60
C THR A 47 10.22 -1.39 6.87
N GLY A 48 9.47 -2.42 7.27
CA GLY A 48 8.50 -2.35 8.37
C GLY A 48 7.29 -1.47 8.05
N PHE A 49 7.06 -1.17 6.76
CA PHE A 49 5.87 -0.45 6.32
C PHE A 49 4.61 -1.29 6.57
N ILE A 50 4.71 -2.59 6.28
CA ILE A 50 3.73 -3.59 6.73
C ILE A 50 3.91 -3.78 8.23
N ALA A 51 2.82 -3.63 8.99
CA ALA A 51 2.86 -3.73 10.44
C ALA A 51 1.79 -4.68 10.97
N PRO A 52 2.06 -5.46 12.03
CA PRO A 52 1.05 -6.29 12.65
C PRO A 52 0.00 -5.45 13.39
N PHE A 53 -1.26 -5.60 12.99
CA PHE A 53 -2.43 -5.15 13.75
C PHE A 53 -3.65 -6.02 13.39
N ASP A 54 -4.73 -5.89 14.14
CA ASP A 54 -6.00 -6.58 13.92
C ASP A 54 -6.81 -5.92 12.79
N TRP A 55 -6.32 -6.08 11.56
CA TRP A 55 -6.95 -5.50 10.36
C TRP A 55 -8.37 -5.99 10.07
N PRO A 56 -8.76 -7.28 10.31
CA PRO A 56 -10.14 -7.71 10.07
C PRO A 56 -11.12 -6.98 10.98
N THR A 57 -10.76 -6.76 12.25
CA THR A 57 -11.61 -5.99 13.17
C THR A 57 -11.61 -4.51 12.81
N GLU A 58 -10.47 -3.93 12.45
CA GLU A 58 -10.36 -2.51 12.08
C GLU A 58 -11.22 -2.14 10.86
N PHE A 59 -11.29 -3.01 9.84
CA PHE A 59 -11.96 -2.73 8.56
C PHE A 59 -13.28 -3.46 8.34
N ARG A 60 -13.76 -4.25 9.32
CA ARG A 60 -14.94 -5.14 9.19
C ARG A 60 -16.12 -4.51 8.43
N ASP A 61 -16.54 -3.33 8.87
CA ASP A 61 -17.74 -2.64 8.35
C ASP A 61 -17.40 -1.57 7.30
N ARG A 62 -16.12 -1.46 6.93
CA ARG A 62 -15.58 -0.41 6.06
C ARG A 62 -14.52 -0.93 5.10
N MET A 63 -14.72 -2.15 4.59
CA MET A 63 -13.83 -2.76 3.61
C MET A 63 -13.66 -1.92 2.33
N GLY A 64 -14.68 -1.13 1.97
CA GLY A 64 -14.61 -0.18 0.85
C GLY A 64 -13.58 0.94 1.05
N ASP A 65 -13.22 1.25 2.30
CA ASP A 65 -12.23 2.29 2.60
C ASP A 65 -10.83 1.90 2.10
N LEU A 66 -10.56 0.60 1.95
CA LEU A 66 -9.28 0.10 1.44
C LEU A 66 -9.00 0.55 0.01
N THR A 67 -10.03 0.87 -0.79
CA THR A 67 -9.87 1.25 -2.20
C THR A 67 -10.53 2.59 -2.54
N ASN A 68 -11.03 3.32 -1.54
CA ASN A 68 -11.69 4.61 -1.71
C ASN A 68 -10.65 5.73 -1.92
N ASP A 69 -10.60 6.29 -3.12
CA ASP A 69 -9.55 7.25 -3.48
C ASP A 69 -9.56 8.53 -2.63
N ASP A 70 -10.73 9.01 -2.21
CA ASP A 70 -10.83 10.23 -1.41
C ASP A 70 -10.24 10.02 -0.02
N LEU A 71 -10.51 8.86 0.59
CA LEU A 71 -9.92 8.47 1.86
C LEU A 71 -8.40 8.26 1.73
N LEU A 72 -7.95 7.59 0.67
CA LEU A 72 -6.52 7.37 0.41
C LEU A 72 -5.75 8.68 0.23
N ARG A 73 -6.32 9.67 -0.47
CA ARG A 73 -5.70 10.99 -0.68
C ARG A 73 -5.68 11.87 0.57
N ALA A 74 -6.60 11.65 1.51
CA ALA A 74 -6.67 12.40 2.77
C ALA A 74 -5.89 11.74 3.92
N ALA A 75 -5.61 10.43 3.81
CA ALA A 75 -5.01 9.61 4.86
C ALA A 75 -3.70 10.17 5.42
N ASP A 76 -3.46 9.91 6.71
CA ASP A 76 -2.15 10.09 7.35
C ASP A 76 -1.27 8.85 7.17
N LEU A 77 -0.03 8.91 7.64
CA LEU A 77 0.95 7.84 7.48
C LEU A 77 0.48 6.52 8.12
N GLU A 78 -0.08 6.58 9.33
CA GLU A 78 -0.58 5.38 10.01
C GLU A 78 -1.72 4.73 9.23
N THR A 79 -2.66 5.53 8.73
CA THR A 79 -3.79 5.06 7.94
C THR A 79 -3.34 4.42 6.63
N LEU A 80 -2.40 5.04 5.91
CA LEU A 80 -1.83 4.44 4.70
C LEU A 80 -1.16 3.09 4.97
N ARG A 81 -0.39 2.98 6.06
CA ARG A 81 0.26 1.73 6.46
C ARG A 81 -0.76 0.65 6.82
N LYS A 82 -1.84 1.01 7.53
CA LYS A 82 -2.94 0.09 7.83
C LYS A 82 -3.63 -0.40 6.56
N VAL A 83 -3.96 0.50 5.64
CA VAL A 83 -4.62 0.16 4.38
C VAL A 83 -3.74 -0.78 3.55
N LEU A 84 -2.46 -0.43 3.30
CA LEU A 84 -1.56 -1.28 2.51
C LEU A 84 -1.38 -2.65 3.15
N THR A 85 -1.17 -2.70 4.47
CA THR A 85 -1.10 -3.97 5.19
C THR A 85 -2.37 -4.81 5.02
N ALA A 86 -3.54 -4.20 5.15
CA ALA A 86 -4.82 -4.89 5.02
C ALA A 86 -5.02 -5.41 3.59
N GLN A 87 -4.73 -4.61 2.56
CA GLN A 87 -4.80 -5.03 1.15
C GLN A 87 -3.90 -6.24 0.87
N ILE A 88 -2.65 -6.20 1.32
CA ILE A 88 -1.69 -7.30 1.14
C ILE A 88 -2.16 -8.57 1.85
N ARG A 89 -2.70 -8.45 3.06
CA ARG A 89 -3.19 -9.59 3.82
C ARG A 89 -4.50 -10.14 3.25
N LEU A 90 -5.37 -9.29 2.71
CA LEU A 90 -6.62 -9.70 2.08
C LEU A 90 -6.39 -10.57 0.84
N ASN A 91 -5.31 -10.32 0.10
CA ASN A 91 -4.91 -11.15 -1.05
C ASN A 91 -4.77 -12.64 -0.72
N ARG A 92 -4.42 -12.98 0.53
CA ARG A 92 -4.32 -14.37 0.99
C ARG A 92 -5.66 -15.09 1.03
N PHE A 93 -6.76 -14.35 1.00
CA PHE A 93 -8.14 -14.86 1.04
C PHE A 93 -8.90 -14.61 -0.27
N ASN A 94 -8.35 -13.78 -1.16
CA ASN A 94 -8.93 -13.43 -2.45
C ASN A 94 -7.81 -13.32 -3.50
N GLU A 95 -7.55 -14.40 -4.21
CA GLU A 95 -6.53 -14.48 -5.25
C GLU A 95 -6.80 -13.44 -6.35
N GLY A 96 -5.74 -12.78 -6.82
CA GLY A 96 -5.83 -11.68 -7.80
C GLY A 96 -6.28 -10.32 -7.23
N TYR A 97 -6.59 -10.23 -5.93
CA TYR A 97 -7.04 -8.96 -5.33
C TYR A 97 -6.01 -7.84 -5.46
N LEU A 98 -4.71 -8.11 -5.20
CA LEU A 98 -3.68 -7.09 -5.32
C LEU A 98 -3.51 -6.62 -6.75
N ASP A 99 -3.54 -7.55 -7.71
CA ASP A 99 -3.43 -7.22 -9.13
C ASP A 99 -4.54 -6.27 -9.56
N GLU A 100 -5.78 -6.52 -9.13
CA GLU A 100 -6.91 -5.63 -9.38
C GLU A 100 -6.74 -4.25 -8.72
N VAL A 101 -6.32 -4.20 -7.46
CA VAL A 101 -6.10 -2.95 -6.73
C VAL A 101 -4.99 -2.10 -7.37
N VAL A 102 -3.91 -2.73 -7.84
CA VAL A 102 -2.81 -2.04 -8.51
C VAL A 102 -3.23 -1.57 -9.90
N LYS A 103 -3.92 -2.40 -10.71
CA LYS A 103 -4.46 -2.01 -12.02
C LYS A 103 -5.45 -0.85 -11.92
N GLN A 104 -6.22 -0.77 -10.83
CA GLN A 104 -7.11 0.35 -10.54
C GLN A 104 -6.38 1.63 -10.09
N GLY A 105 -5.04 1.62 -10.00
CA GLY A 105 -4.23 2.77 -9.63
C GLY A 105 -4.27 3.13 -8.14
N LYS A 106 -4.76 2.22 -7.28
CA LYS A 106 -4.90 2.51 -5.85
C LYS A 106 -3.53 2.64 -5.17
N TRP A 107 -2.57 1.80 -5.54
CA TRP A 107 -1.21 1.88 -5.00
C TRP A 107 -0.47 3.14 -5.46
N ALA A 108 -0.67 3.56 -6.72
CA ALA A 108 -0.16 4.85 -7.19
C ALA A 108 -0.74 6.03 -6.39
N THR A 109 -2.04 5.97 -6.05
CA THR A 109 -2.68 6.97 -5.18
C THR A 109 -2.07 6.99 -3.78
N ILE A 110 -1.83 5.82 -3.19
CA ILE A 110 -1.21 5.68 -1.85
C ILE A 110 0.22 6.25 -1.86
N ILE A 111 1.04 5.89 -2.84
CA ILE A 111 2.42 6.40 -2.95
C ILE A 111 2.45 7.90 -3.22
N GLY A 112 1.54 8.41 -4.07
CA GLY A 112 1.39 9.85 -4.28
C GLY A 112 1.09 10.60 -2.98
N ARG A 113 0.20 10.05 -2.14
CA ARG A 113 -0.08 10.60 -0.82
C ARG A 113 1.13 10.49 0.12
N LEU A 114 1.81 9.35 0.14
CA LEU A 114 2.99 9.12 0.96
C LEU A 114 4.11 10.12 0.61
N ARG A 115 4.32 10.40 -0.68
CA ARG A 115 5.25 11.41 -1.16
C ARG A 115 4.90 12.79 -0.59
N TRP A 116 3.63 13.18 -0.70
CA TRP A 116 3.18 14.46 -0.14
C TRP A 116 3.44 14.55 1.36
N LEU A 117 3.19 13.48 2.13
CA LEU A 117 3.47 13.46 3.57
C LEU A 117 4.98 13.62 3.84
N TYR A 118 5.83 12.93 3.07
CA TYR A 118 7.28 13.01 3.19
C TYR A 118 7.81 14.41 2.87
N ASP A 119 7.38 15.01 1.76
CA ASP A 119 7.83 16.33 1.30
C ASP A 119 7.36 17.47 2.22
N ASN A 120 6.34 17.23 3.05
CA ASN A 120 5.77 18.20 3.99
C ASN A 120 6.12 17.90 5.46
N ASP A 121 7.12 17.05 5.72
CA ASP A 121 7.60 16.70 7.07
C ASP A 121 6.51 16.14 8.01
N ARG A 122 5.62 15.32 7.45
CA ARG A 122 4.54 14.63 8.16
C ARG A 122 4.80 13.12 8.32
N VAL A 123 6.07 12.74 8.30
CA VAL A 123 6.59 11.37 8.45
C VAL A 123 7.45 11.30 9.70
#